data_AF-A0A7R9Y270-F1
#
_entry.id   AF-A0A7R9Y270-F1
#
_cell.length_a   1.000
_cell.length_b   1.000
_cell.length_c   1.000
_cell.angle_alpha   90.00
_cell.angle_beta   90.00
_cell.angle_gamma   90.00
#
_symmetry.space_group_name_H-M   'P 1'
#
loop_
_entity.id
_entity.type
_entity.pdbx_description
1 polymer ?
#
loop_
_entity_poly.entity_id
_entity_poly.type
_entity_poly.pdbx_seq_one_letter_code
_entity_poly.pdbx_strand_id
1 'polypeptide(L)'
;TTTTTTTRGRASHRRGGRRLTTTVAAKGGKGKDKDPPRASGLLSGVHPDSLVACASIAERAEAASDAWSVHVTPFLDPALAADALAVVGRMADVDARPWGGYDRAERVRLVIGRAEVLDAPPASEGDERRGVGSSFAELSGDDTASGAAVVALLQVSGNFMFDAADHRDFLGAVLGTGIERDRVGDILVQGERGAQVLATPEMATFLSQALTSVRSVPVACAAAPLSDLRVPSPRVDAFNSVEASMRLDAIASAGFRMSRSKMSDLVTSGAVRVNWREGCKPKTVVATGDVISLRGKGRVEVGEVETTKKGKFSVQLTRYL
;
A
#
# COMPACT_ATOMS: atom_id res chain seq x y z
N THR A 1 42.65 31.56 -50.46
CA THR A 1 41.35 30.90 -50.68
C THR A 1 41.01 30.11 -49.43
N THR A 2 40.61 30.75 -48.32
CA THR A 2 39.28 31.34 -48.06
C THR A 2 38.17 30.40 -48.50
N THR A 3 37.47 29.77 -47.55
CA THR A 3 36.04 30.03 -47.29
C THR A 3 35.65 29.36 -45.97
N THR A 4 35.25 30.21 -45.02
CA THR A 4 34.62 29.88 -43.75
C THR A 4 33.12 29.91 -43.98
N THR A 5 32.40 28.84 -43.62
CA THR A 5 30.93 28.84 -43.57
C THR A 5 30.48 28.59 -42.14
N THR A 6 30.01 29.67 -41.51
CA THR A 6 29.41 29.70 -40.18
C THR A 6 27.91 29.41 -40.31
N THR A 7 27.43 28.34 -39.68
CA THR A 7 25.99 28.11 -39.48
C THR A 7 25.68 28.17 -37.99
N ARG A 8 25.01 29.25 -37.57
CA ARG A 8 24.49 29.44 -36.21
C ARG A 8 23.31 28.49 -35.96
N GLY A 9 23.50 27.52 -35.08
CA GLY A 9 22.44 26.66 -34.54
C GLY A 9 22.12 27.06 -33.10
N ARG A 10 20.87 27.48 -32.88
CA ARG A 10 20.22 27.86 -31.62
C ARG A 10 20.64 26.97 -30.43
N ALA A 11 21.14 27.60 -29.37
CA ALA A 11 21.34 26.97 -28.07
C ALA A 11 19.97 26.60 -27.46
N SER A 12 19.61 25.31 -27.47
CA SER A 12 18.59 24.80 -26.56
C SER A 12 19.23 24.65 -25.17
N HIS A 13 18.74 25.43 -24.21
CA HIS A 13 19.04 25.23 -22.81
C HIS A 13 18.48 23.87 -22.38
N ARG A 14 19.29 22.81 -22.48
CA ARG A 14 19.10 21.60 -21.69
C ARG A 14 19.36 21.96 -20.24
N ARG A 15 18.30 22.26 -19.48
CA ARG A 15 18.37 22.22 -18.02
C ARG A 15 18.79 20.80 -17.65
N GLY A 16 19.98 20.68 -17.07
CA GLY A 16 20.51 19.41 -16.59
C GLY A 16 19.57 18.84 -15.54
N GLY A 17 18.87 17.76 -15.90
CA GLY A 17 18.23 16.87 -14.94
C GLY A 17 19.34 16.32 -14.04
N ARG A 18 19.34 16.76 -12.80
CA ARG A 18 20.25 16.27 -11.76
C ARG A 18 19.79 14.85 -11.45
N ARG A 19 20.35 13.84 -12.11
CA ARG A 19 20.11 12.42 -11.80
C ARG A 19 20.17 12.25 -10.29
N LEU A 20 19.03 11.96 -9.67
CA LEU A 20 18.95 11.66 -8.26
C LEU A 20 19.67 10.34 -8.06
N THR A 21 20.89 10.37 -7.53
CA THR A 21 21.66 9.17 -7.24
C THR A 21 21.01 8.44 -6.07
N THR A 22 20.08 7.55 -6.36
CA THR A 22 19.51 6.59 -5.40
C THR A 22 20.52 5.46 -5.23
N THR A 23 21.55 5.68 -4.40
CA THR A 23 22.56 4.64 -4.15
C THR A 23 22.22 3.87 -2.88
N VAL A 24 21.89 2.59 -3.03
CA VAL A 24 21.94 1.62 -1.92
C VAL A 24 23.41 1.25 -1.74
N ALA A 25 24.11 1.92 -0.83
CA ALA A 25 25.53 1.68 -0.60
C ALA A 25 25.74 0.36 0.14
N ALA A 26 26.25 -0.67 -0.55
CA ALA A 26 26.78 -1.87 0.07
C ALA A 26 28.24 -1.64 0.48
N LYS A 27 28.53 -1.47 1.78
CA LYS A 27 29.92 -1.45 2.25
C LYS A 27 30.51 -2.87 2.21
N GLY A 28 31.47 -3.09 1.32
CA GLY A 28 32.30 -4.29 1.28
C GLY A 28 33.36 -4.26 2.38
N GLY A 29 33.16 -5.06 3.44
CA GLY A 29 34.15 -5.36 4.46
C GLY A 29 33.84 -6.73 5.06
N LYS A 30 34.83 -7.64 5.07
CA LYS A 30 34.71 -8.96 5.69
C LYS A 30 34.61 -8.81 7.21
N GLY A 31 33.45 -9.12 7.77
CA GLY A 31 33.19 -9.17 9.21
C GLY A 31 31.74 -9.54 9.47
N LYS A 32 31.49 -10.42 10.45
CA LYS A 32 30.15 -10.88 10.85
C LYS A 32 29.30 -9.69 11.31
N ASP A 33 28.00 -9.73 11.01
CA ASP A 33 26.98 -8.67 11.16
C ASP A 33 27.16 -7.45 10.25
N LYS A 34 26.63 -7.54 9.02
CA LYS A 34 26.44 -6.37 8.15
C LYS A 34 25.28 -5.55 8.68
N ASP A 35 25.56 -4.34 9.15
CA ASP A 35 24.53 -3.30 9.36
C ASP A 35 23.61 -3.23 8.13
N PRO A 36 22.28 -3.12 8.31
CA PRO A 36 21.36 -2.97 7.19
C PRO A 36 21.73 -1.72 6.36
N PRO A 37 21.49 -1.73 5.04
CA PRO A 37 21.79 -0.60 4.17
C PRO A 37 21.15 0.67 4.72
N ARG A 38 21.97 1.71 4.95
CA ARG A 38 21.48 2.99 5.47
C ARG A 38 20.89 3.81 4.34
N ALA A 39 19.61 4.15 4.46
CA ALA A 39 18.90 4.96 3.50
C ALA A 39 19.43 6.42 3.51
N SER A 40 19.59 7.01 2.33
CA SER A 40 20.04 8.40 2.17
C SER A 40 19.26 9.11 1.06
N GLY A 41 19.23 10.44 1.09
CA GLY A 41 18.46 11.24 0.11
C GLY A 41 16.96 10.93 0.16
N LEU A 42 16.38 10.64 -1.00
CA LEU A 42 14.95 10.34 -1.15
C LEU A 42 14.46 9.17 -0.29
N LEU A 43 15.33 8.17 -0.05
CA LEU A 43 14.99 6.99 0.74
C LEU A 43 15.13 7.20 2.26
N SER A 44 15.52 8.39 2.71
CA SER A 44 15.70 8.65 4.15
C SER A 44 14.44 8.27 4.96
N GLY A 45 14.61 7.48 6.02
CA GLY A 45 13.53 7.04 6.89
C GLY A 45 12.66 5.88 6.36
N VAL A 46 12.97 5.32 5.19
CA VAL A 46 12.32 4.10 4.66
C VAL A 46 12.78 2.87 5.45
N HIS A 47 11.86 1.94 5.72
CA HIS A 47 12.20 0.69 6.40
C HIS A 47 13.18 -0.17 5.56
N PRO A 48 14.18 -0.85 6.16
CA PRO A 48 15.15 -1.64 5.41
C PRO A 48 14.55 -2.63 4.41
N ASP A 49 13.47 -3.32 4.81
CA ASP A 49 12.77 -4.29 3.95
C ASP A 49 12.08 -3.65 2.74
N SER A 50 11.74 -2.36 2.83
CA SER A 50 11.09 -1.59 1.78
C SER A 50 12.08 -0.92 0.82
N LEU A 51 13.37 -0.83 1.17
CA LEU A 51 14.34 0.03 0.46
C LEU A 51 14.46 -0.28 -1.04
N VAL A 52 14.58 -1.56 -1.38
CA VAL A 52 14.77 -1.98 -2.78
C VAL A 52 13.51 -1.70 -3.60
N ALA A 53 12.34 -2.02 -3.05
CA ALA A 53 11.06 -1.78 -3.70
C ALA A 53 10.79 -0.28 -3.84
N CYS A 54 10.99 0.53 -2.80
CA CYS A 54 10.85 1.98 -2.85
C CYS A 54 11.82 2.64 -3.85
N ALA A 55 13.06 2.14 -3.95
CA ALA A 55 14.01 2.64 -4.94
C ALA A 55 13.53 2.38 -6.37
N SER A 56 13.05 1.16 -6.65
CA SER A 56 12.49 0.82 -7.97
C SER A 56 11.21 1.60 -8.28
N ILE A 57 10.34 1.80 -7.29
CA ILE A 57 9.14 2.63 -7.43
C ILE A 57 9.52 4.08 -7.76
N ALA A 58 10.50 4.65 -7.06
CA ALA A 58 10.97 6.01 -7.34
C ALA A 58 11.56 6.17 -8.75
N GLU A 59 12.33 5.19 -9.23
CA GLU A 59 12.86 5.19 -10.61
C GLU A 59 11.73 5.16 -11.64
N ARG A 60 10.72 4.29 -11.44
CA ARG A 60 9.56 4.21 -12.32
C ARG A 60 8.69 5.46 -12.26
N ALA A 61 8.61 6.09 -11.10
CA ALA A 61 7.89 7.34 -10.89
C ALA A 61 8.54 8.51 -11.66
N GLU A 62 9.87 8.61 -11.63
CA GLU A 62 10.63 9.59 -12.43
C GLU A 62 10.42 9.35 -13.93
N ALA A 63 10.54 8.09 -14.38
CA ALA A 63 10.30 7.72 -15.77
C ALA A 63 8.88 8.03 -16.26
N ALA A 64 7.86 7.80 -15.42
CA ALA A 64 6.47 8.14 -15.73
C ALA A 64 6.26 9.65 -15.87
N SER A 65 6.85 10.44 -14.97
CA SER A 65 6.79 11.91 -15.03
C SER A 65 7.49 12.48 -16.26
N ASP A 66 8.67 11.97 -16.60
CA ASP A 66 9.42 12.34 -17.80
C ASP A 66 8.65 12.00 -19.08
N ALA A 67 7.96 10.87 -19.09
CA ALA A 67 7.16 10.40 -20.22
C ALA A 67 5.74 10.98 -20.28
N TRP A 68 5.33 11.79 -19.30
CA TRP A 68 3.95 12.28 -19.16
C TRP A 68 2.91 11.13 -19.17
N SER A 69 3.27 10.00 -18.58
CA SER A 69 2.45 8.80 -18.52
C SER A 69 2.14 8.40 -17.08
N VAL A 70 1.32 7.36 -16.94
CA VAL A 70 0.99 6.77 -15.65
C VAL A 70 1.70 5.44 -15.48
N HIS A 71 2.29 5.24 -14.32
CA HIS A 71 2.81 3.96 -13.87
C HIS A 71 1.95 3.40 -12.74
N VAL A 72 1.63 2.11 -12.80
CA VAL A 72 0.87 1.43 -11.75
C VAL A 72 1.71 0.31 -11.14
N THR A 73 1.88 0.33 -9.83
CA THR A 73 2.64 -0.70 -9.11
C THR A 73 1.88 -2.04 -9.07
N PRO A 74 2.54 -3.14 -8.69
CA PRO A 74 1.86 -4.30 -8.11
C PRO A 74 1.12 -3.93 -6.81
N PHE A 75 0.34 -4.87 -6.25
CA PHE A 75 -0.23 -4.72 -4.91
C PHE A 75 0.88 -4.67 -3.86
N LEU A 76 0.91 -3.56 -3.14
CA LEU A 76 1.79 -3.32 -2.01
C LEU A 76 1.03 -3.66 -0.73
N ASP A 77 1.72 -4.23 0.25
CA ASP A 77 1.18 -4.28 1.61
C ASP A 77 1.19 -2.88 2.24
N PRO A 78 0.44 -2.66 3.35
CA PRO A 78 0.37 -1.37 4.02
C PRO A 78 1.73 -0.72 4.37
N ALA A 79 2.76 -1.50 4.70
CA ALA A 79 4.09 -0.99 5.07
C ALA A 79 4.85 -0.49 3.86
N LEU A 80 4.88 -1.31 2.82
CA LEU A 80 5.52 -0.91 1.58
C LEU A 80 4.78 0.27 0.92
N ALA A 81 3.45 0.29 0.94
CA ALA A 81 2.65 1.40 0.41
C ALA A 81 2.95 2.72 1.13
N ALA A 82 2.99 2.72 2.46
CA ALA A 82 3.27 3.91 3.25
C ALA A 82 4.68 4.46 2.99
N ASP A 83 5.69 3.59 2.97
CA ASP A 83 7.07 4.00 2.65
C ASP A 83 7.19 4.50 1.21
N ALA A 84 6.55 3.84 0.24
CA ALA A 84 6.55 4.26 -1.16
C ALA A 84 5.87 5.63 -1.36
N LEU A 85 4.70 5.85 -0.76
CA LEU A 85 4.02 7.15 -0.78
C LEU A 85 4.89 8.24 -0.15
N ALA A 86 5.54 7.96 0.98
CA ALA A 86 6.45 8.91 1.63
C ALA A 86 7.66 9.26 0.75
N VAL A 87 8.16 8.32 -0.05
CA VAL A 87 9.26 8.55 -1.00
C VAL A 87 8.76 9.37 -2.19
N VAL A 88 7.66 8.97 -2.83
CA VAL A 88 7.11 9.66 -4.00
C VAL A 88 6.68 11.09 -3.64
N GLY A 89 6.09 11.31 -2.46
CA GLY A 89 5.72 12.65 -2.00
C GLY A 89 6.89 13.62 -1.76
N ARG A 90 8.14 13.15 -1.83
CA ARG A 90 9.35 14.00 -1.80
C ARG A 90 9.89 14.32 -3.20
N MET A 91 9.36 13.67 -4.23
CA MET A 91 9.78 13.87 -5.61
C MET A 91 9.08 15.12 -6.18
N ALA A 92 9.78 15.84 -7.07
CA ALA A 92 9.20 16.98 -7.76
C ALA A 92 8.37 16.49 -8.97
N ASP A 93 7.25 17.15 -9.25
CA ASP A 93 6.41 16.90 -10.43
C ASP A 93 5.87 15.44 -10.53
N VAL A 94 5.74 14.76 -9.38
CA VAL A 94 5.15 13.42 -9.29
C VAL A 94 4.14 13.39 -8.14
N ASP A 95 3.02 12.72 -8.39
CA ASP A 95 2.00 12.38 -7.40
C ASP A 95 1.72 10.86 -7.45
N ALA A 96 1.19 10.31 -6.37
CA ALA A 96 0.84 8.90 -6.25
C ALA A 96 -0.48 8.71 -5.48
N ARG A 97 -1.42 7.97 -6.08
CA ARG A 97 -2.72 7.69 -5.51
C ARG A 97 -2.88 6.20 -5.21
N PRO A 98 -3.11 5.82 -3.94
CA PRO A 98 -3.35 4.43 -3.59
C PRO A 98 -4.76 4.01 -4.02
N TRP A 99 -4.87 2.83 -4.64
CA TRP A 99 -6.15 2.22 -4.97
C TRP A 99 -6.08 0.70 -4.83
N GLY A 100 -7.00 0.13 -4.04
CA GLY A 100 -7.12 -1.31 -3.85
C GLY A 100 -8.46 -1.88 -4.27
N GLY A 101 -9.34 -1.09 -4.90
CA GLY A 101 -10.71 -1.45 -5.28
C GLY A 101 -11.80 -0.87 -4.37
N TYR A 102 -11.43 -0.39 -3.18
CA TYR A 102 -12.31 0.33 -2.25
C TYR A 102 -11.48 1.18 -1.27
N ASP A 103 -12.12 2.17 -0.63
CA ASP A 103 -11.44 3.19 0.21
C ASP A 103 -10.58 2.63 1.34
N ARG A 104 -10.92 1.47 1.88
CA ARG A 104 -10.25 0.85 3.05
C ARG A 104 -9.47 -0.40 2.71
N ALA A 105 -9.07 -0.57 1.44
CA ALA A 105 -8.24 -1.69 1.06
C ALA A 105 -6.91 -1.68 1.83
N GLU A 106 -6.54 -2.79 2.43
CA GLU A 106 -5.24 -2.95 3.09
C GLU A 106 -4.14 -3.03 2.05
N ARG A 107 -4.33 -3.85 1.00
CA ARG A 107 -3.39 -3.95 -0.11
C ARG A 107 -3.83 -3.04 -1.25
N VAL A 108 -2.92 -2.15 -1.65
CA VAL A 108 -3.19 -1.14 -2.67
C VAL A 108 -2.16 -1.20 -3.77
N ARG A 109 -2.56 -0.81 -4.97
CA ARG A 109 -1.66 -0.43 -6.06
C ARG A 109 -1.51 1.09 -6.03
N LEU A 110 -0.30 1.59 -6.26
CA LEU A 110 -0.08 3.02 -6.42
C LEU A 110 -0.20 3.38 -7.89
N VAL A 111 -1.07 4.32 -8.20
CA VAL A 111 -1.17 4.97 -9.51
C VAL A 111 -0.31 6.23 -9.46
N ILE A 112 0.78 6.23 -10.20
CA ILE A 112 1.86 7.21 -10.09
C ILE A 112 1.99 7.96 -11.42
N GLY A 113 2.06 9.28 -11.36
CA GLY A 113 2.20 10.13 -12.55
C GLY A 113 2.28 11.59 -12.15
N ARG A 114 2.26 12.50 -13.13
CA ARG A 114 2.11 13.92 -12.81
C ARG A 114 0.70 14.22 -12.33
N ALA A 115 0.53 15.16 -11.40
CA ALA A 115 -0.80 15.54 -10.92
C ALA A 115 -1.74 15.94 -12.07
N GLU A 116 -1.23 16.64 -13.09
CA GLU A 116 -2.03 17.07 -14.25
C GLU A 116 -2.53 15.89 -15.10
N VAL A 117 -1.77 14.79 -15.14
CA VAL A 117 -2.17 13.56 -15.83
C VAL A 117 -3.16 12.78 -14.98
N LEU A 118 -2.93 12.68 -13.67
CA LEU A 118 -3.81 11.94 -12.76
C LEU A 118 -5.17 12.62 -12.57
N ASP A 119 -5.23 13.95 -12.60
CA ASP A 119 -6.44 14.77 -12.49
C ASP A 119 -7.13 15.05 -13.83
N ALA A 120 -6.58 14.54 -14.93
CA ALA A 120 -7.19 14.72 -16.24
C ALA A 120 -8.64 14.18 -16.21
N PRO A 121 -9.63 14.94 -16.70
CA PRO A 121 -10.99 14.47 -16.76
C PRO A 121 -11.07 13.22 -17.66
N PRO A 122 -11.96 12.26 -17.34
CA PRO A 122 -12.13 11.07 -18.15
C PRO A 122 -12.40 11.47 -19.60
N ALA A 123 -11.75 10.78 -20.54
CA ALA A 123 -11.93 11.03 -21.94
C ALA A 123 -13.41 10.83 -22.32
N SER A 124 -14.01 11.83 -22.96
CA SER A 124 -15.28 11.65 -23.66
C SER A 124 -15.06 10.69 -24.84
N GLU A 125 -16.03 9.81 -25.11
CA GLU A 125 -16.00 8.91 -26.27
C GLU A 125 -15.61 9.68 -27.55
N GLY A 126 -14.49 9.32 -28.17
CA GLY A 126 -14.01 9.89 -29.44
C GLY A 126 -12.68 10.67 -29.42
N ASP A 127 -12.00 10.83 -28.29
CA ASP A 127 -10.69 11.51 -28.23
C ASP A 127 -9.51 10.54 -28.45
N GLU A 128 -9.30 10.12 -29.70
CA GLU A 128 -8.19 9.23 -30.13
C GLU A 128 -6.79 9.88 -30.03
N ARG A 129 -6.70 11.17 -29.66
CA ARG A 129 -5.43 11.93 -29.62
C ARG A 129 -4.71 11.90 -28.28
N ARG A 130 -5.26 11.26 -27.24
CA ARG A 130 -4.58 11.19 -25.93
C ARG A 130 -3.54 10.08 -25.92
N GLY A 131 -2.29 10.49 -25.75
CA GLY A 131 -1.16 9.58 -25.53
C GLY A 131 -1.24 8.90 -24.17
N VAL A 132 -1.01 7.58 -24.18
CA VAL A 132 -0.46 6.71 -23.13
C VAL A 132 -0.52 7.27 -21.69
N GLY A 133 -1.70 7.21 -21.07
CA GLY A 133 -1.84 7.45 -19.63
C GLY A 133 -3.28 7.73 -19.25
N SER A 134 -4.04 6.70 -18.90
CA SER A 134 -5.38 6.86 -18.34
C SER A 134 -5.31 7.61 -17.01
N SER A 135 -6.25 8.52 -16.77
CA SER A 135 -6.29 9.31 -15.53
C SER A 135 -6.64 8.44 -14.32
N PHE A 136 -6.46 8.94 -13.10
CA PHE A 136 -6.78 8.15 -11.91
C PHE A 136 -8.26 7.73 -11.89
N ALA A 137 -9.17 8.64 -12.27
CA ALA A 137 -10.61 8.37 -12.26
C ALA A 137 -11.01 7.24 -13.22
N GLU A 138 -10.37 7.15 -14.38
CA GLU A 138 -10.57 6.06 -15.34
C GLU A 138 -10.01 4.74 -14.80
N LEU A 139 -8.81 4.79 -14.23
CA LEU A 139 -8.11 3.63 -13.68
C LEU A 139 -8.78 3.06 -12.43
N SER A 140 -9.39 3.91 -11.58
CA SER A 140 -10.11 3.50 -10.38
C SER A 140 -11.57 3.11 -10.63
N GLY A 141 -12.05 3.27 -11.86
CA GLY A 141 -13.42 2.96 -12.25
C GLY A 141 -13.73 1.47 -12.30
N ASP A 142 -15.01 1.17 -12.48
CA ASP A 142 -15.53 -0.21 -12.57
C ASP A 142 -15.51 -0.76 -14.02
N ASP A 143 -15.13 0.08 -14.99
CA ASP A 143 -15.16 -0.32 -16.39
C ASP A 143 -14.00 -1.25 -16.75
N THR A 144 -14.20 -2.54 -16.45
CA THR A 144 -13.28 -3.61 -16.82
C THR A 144 -13.29 -3.86 -18.34
N ALA A 145 -14.34 -3.45 -19.05
CA ALA A 145 -14.48 -3.64 -20.49
C ALA A 145 -13.61 -2.67 -21.31
N SER A 146 -13.37 -1.46 -20.79
CA SER A 146 -12.40 -0.51 -21.35
C SER A 146 -10.94 -0.96 -21.24
N GLY A 147 -10.65 -1.99 -20.42
CA GLY A 147 -9.29 -2.46 -20.13
C GLY A 147 -8.44 -1.48 -19.30
N ALA A 148 -9.03 -0.38 -18.82
CA ALA A 148 -8.32 0.65 -18.05
C ALA A 148 -8.29 0.36 -16.54
N ALA A 149 -9.23 -0.42 -16.00
CA ALA A 149 -9.31 -0.64 -14.56
C ALA A 149 -8.00 -1.23 -13.98
N VAL A 150 -7.48 -0.66 -12.89
CA VAL A 150 -6.27 -1.18 -12.23
C VAL A 150 -6.57 -2.29 -11.22
N VAL A 151 -7.82 -2.48 -10.83
CA VAL A 151 -8.22 -3.55 -9.91
C VAL A 151 -9.47 -4.19 -10.46
N ALA A 152 -9.53 -5.51 -10.43
CA ALA A 152 -10.70 -6.28 -10.80
C ALA A 152 -11.18 -7.12 -9.61
N LEU A 153 -12.49 -7.31 -9.53
CA LEU A 153 -13.12 -8.19 -8.57
C LEU A 153 -13.32 -9.58 -9.18
N LEU A 154 -12.87 -10.60 -8.45
CA LEU A 154 -13.18 -12.00 -8.70
C LEU A 154 -14.13 -12.51 -7.60
N GLN A 155 -15.32 -12.95 -8.01
CA GLN A 155 -16.23 -13.69 -7.14
C GLN A 155 -15.85 -15.17 -7.15
N VAL A 156 -15.55 -15.73 -5.98
CA VAL A 156 -15.26 -17.15 -5.76
C VAL A 156 -16.45 -17.74 -5.00
N SER A 157 -17.23 -18.59 -5.66
CA SER A 157 -18.47 -19.17 -5.10
C SER A 157 -18.30 -20.66 -4.85
N GLY A 158 -18.64 -21.11 -3.65
CA GLY A 158 -18.61 -22.52 -3.26
C GLY A 158 -19.50 -22.77 -2.05
N ASN A 159 -19.73 -24.03 -1.71
CA ASN A 159 -20.51 -24.41 -0.53
C ASN A 159 -19.59 -24.82 0.62
N PHE A 160 -19.33 -23.90 1.54
CA PHE A 160 -18.42 -24.09 2.68
C PHE A 160 -19.15 -24.41 4.00
N MET A 161 -20.42 -24.83 3.95
CA MET A 161 -21.21 -25.18 5.14
C MET A 161 -20.60 -26.33 5.96
N PHE A 162 -19.92 -27.29 5.31
CA PHE A 162 -19.38 -28.49 5.96
C PHE A 162 -17.84 -28.58 5.96
N ASP A 163 -17.16 -27.69 5.23
CA ASP A 163 -15.70 -27.53 5.23
C ASP A 163 -15.40 -26.03 5.18
N ALA A 164 -15.48 -25.38 6.34
CA ALA A 164 -15.31 -23.93 6.43
C ALA A 164 -13.90 -23.52 6.00
N ALA A 165 -13.83 -22.52 5.11
CA ALA A 165 -12.60 -21.91 4.65
C ALA A 165 -12.42 -20.51 5.26
N ASP A 166 -11.22 -20.23 5.73
CA ASP A 166 -10.84 -18.90 6.20
C ASP A 166 -10.03 -18.14 5.15
N HIS A 167 -9.62 -16.90 5.48
CA HIS A 167 -8.80 -16.08 4.58
C HIS A 167 -7.51 -16.81 4.12
N ARG A 168 -6.85 -17.59 4.99
CA ARG A 168 -5.60 -18.29 4.67
C ARG A 168 -5.85 -19.41 3.67
N ASP A 169 -6.99 -20.09 3.77
CA ASP A 169 -7.38 -21.14 2.83
C ASP A 169 -7.58 -20.57 1.42
N PHE A 170 -8.34 -19.45 1.29
CA PHE A 170 -8.51 -18.78 0.00
C PHE A 170 -7.19 -18.24 -0.55
N LEU A 171 -6.37 -17.61 0.28
CA LEU A 171 -5.06 -17.11 -0.14
C LEU A 171 -4.17 -18.26 -0.61
N GLY A 172 -4.13 -19.37 0.15
CA GLY A 172 -3.35 -20.56 -0.21
C GLY A 172 -3.79 -21.16 -1.53
N ALA A 173 -5.09 -21.24 -1.79
CA ALA A 173 -5.63 -21.73 -3.06
C ALA A 173 -5.27 -20.82 -4.23
N VAL A 174 -5.41 -19.50 -4.06
CA VAL A 174 -5.01 -18.51 -5.08
C VAL A 174 -3.52 -18.61 -5.39
N LEU A 175 -2.65 -18.63 -4.38
CA LEU A 175 -1.20 -18.78 -4.59
C LEU A 175 -0.83 -20.15 -5.17
N GLY A 176 -1.60 -21.19 -4.85
CA GLY A 176 -1.44 -22.54 -5.40
C GLY A 176 -1.62 -22.62 -6.92
N THR A 177 -2.26 -21.62 -7.54
CA THR A 177 -2.34 -21.49 -9.00
C THR A 177 -1.05 -20.99 -9.66
N GLY A 178 -0.04 -20.61 -8.87
CA GLY A 178 1.25 -20.11 -9.35
C GLY A 178 1.37 -18.57 -9.40
N ILE A 179 0.37 -17.85 -8.89
CA ILE A 179 0.36 -16.38 -8.86
C ILE A 179 1.23 -15.85 -7.70
N GLU A 180 1.95 -14.76 -7.97
CA GLU A 180 2.71 -14.04 -6.95
C GLU A 180 1.79 -13.20 -6.03
N ARG A 181 2.16 -13.09 -4.75
CA ARG A 181 1.34 -12.38 -3.74
C ARG A 181 1.11 -10.90 -4.08
N ASP A 182 2.02 -10.29 -4.83
CA ASP A 182 1.95 -8.90 -5.26
C ASP A 182 0.96 -8.67 -6.42
N ARG A 183 0.34 -9.72 -6.97
CA ARG A 183 -0.76 -9.60 -7.95
C ARG A 183 -2.15 -9.72 -7.33
N VAL A 184 -2.20 -10.01 -6.04
CA VAL A 184 -3.44 -10.22 -5.28
C VAL A 184 -3.55 -9.12 -4.22
N GLY A 185 -4.71 -8.48 -4.20
CA GLY A 185 -5.13 -7.53 -3.18
C GLY A 185 -5.75 -8.23 -1.98
N ASP A 186 -6.85 -7.65 -1.51
CA ASP A 186 -7.59 -8.14 -0.36
C ASP A 186 -8.51 -9.31 -0.72
N ILE A 187 -8.74 -10.18 0.26
CA ILE A 187 -9.62 -11.34 0.15
C ILE A 187 -10.71 -11.19 1.21
N LEU A 188 -11.94 -11.03 0.76
CA LEU A 188 -13.12 -10.80 1.59
C LEU A 188 -13.94 -12.10 1.67
N VAL A 189 -13.78 -12.84 2.76
CA VAL A 189 -14.51 -14.10 2.97
C VAL A 189 -15.98 -13.81 3.27
N GLN A 190 -16.88 -14.46 2.53
CA GLN A 190 -18.33 -14.32 2.60
C GLN A 190 -19.00 -15.47 3.36
N GLY A 191 -18.35 -15.93 4.44
CA GLY A 191 -18.82 -17.07 5.24
C GLY A 191 -18.93 -18.33 4.41
N GLU A 192 -20.11 -18.97 4.44
CA GLU A 192 -20.34 -20.26 3.79
C GLU A 192 -20.45 -20.18 2.25
N ARG A 193 -20.55 -18.97 1.68
CA ARG A 193 -20.77 -18.77 0.23
C ARG A 193 -19.49 -18.69 -0.60
N GLY A 194 -18.33 -18.54 0.05
CA GLY A 194 -17.05 -18.37 -0.61
C GLY A 194 -16.38 -17.05 -0.25
N ALA A 195 -15.77 -16.38 -1.23
CA ALA A 195 -15.02 -15.14 -1.02
C ALA A 195 -15.05 -14.23 -2.24
N GLN A 196 -14.68 -12.97 -2.03
CA GLN A 196 -14.38 -11.99 -3.07
C GLN A 196 -12.90 -11.66 -3.02
N VAL A 197 -12.22 -11.74 -4.17
CA VAL A 197 -10.77 -11.52 -4.29
C VAL A 197 -10.53 -10.32 -5.19
N LEU A 198 -9.77 -9.35 -4.69
CA LEU A 198 -9.27 -8.24 -5.50
C LEU A 198 -7.94 -8.65 -6.12
N ALA A 199 -7.77 -8.42 -7.41
CA ALA A 199 -6.57 -8.80 -8.16
C ALA A 199 -6.32 -7.81 -9.31
N THR A 200 -5.19 -7.96 -10.02
CA THR A 200 -5.04 -7.27 -11.30
C THR A 200 -6.07 -7.83 -12.30
N PRO A 201 -6.51 -7.05 -13.30
CA PRO A 201 -7.46 -7.54 -14.29
C PRO A 201 -7.03 -8.84 -14.97
N GLU A 202 -5.75 -8.94 -15.36
CA GLU A 202 -5.24 -10.15 -16.01
C GLU A 202 -5.33 -11.36 -15.08
N MET A 203 -5.09 -11.15 -13.77
CA MET A 203 -5.15 -12.23 -12.79
C MET A 203 -6.58 -12.62 -12.43
N ALA A 204 -7.53 -11.70 -12.43
CA ALA A 204 -8.94 -12.04 -12.27
C ALA A 204 -9.41 -12.94 -13.43
N THR A 205 -9.03 -12.61 -14.67
CA THR A 205 -9.32 -13.46 -15.84
C THR A 205 -8.66 -14.83 -15.71
N PHE A 206 -7.38 -14.90 -15.37
CA PHE A 206 -6.68 -16.18 -15.18
C PHE A 206 -7.30 -17.03 -14.06
N LEU A 207 -7.58 -16.44 -12.89
CA LEU A 207 -8.13 -17.14 -11.75
C LEU A 207 -9.54 -17.68 -12.01
N SER A 208 -10.34 -17.00 -12.84
CA SER A 208 -11.66 -17.53 -13.24
C SER A 208 -11.59 -18.90 -13.92
N GLN A 209 -10.44 -19.23 -14.52
CA GLN A 209 -10.21 -20.49 -15.21
C GLN A 209 -9.37 -21.47 -14.36
N ALA A 210 -8.40 -20.96 -13.60
CA ALA A 210 -7.42 -21.79 -12.89
C ALA A 210 -7.84 -22.21 -11.48
N LEU A 211 -8.62 -21.38 -10.76
CA LEU A 211 -9.02 -21.64 -9.38
C LEU A 211 -10.29 -22.50 -9.35
N THR A 212 -10.12 -23.81 -9.22
CA THR A 212 -11.23 -24.79 -9.31
C THR A 212 -11.69 -25.36 -7.97
N SER A 213 -10.85 -25.27 -6.93
CA SER A 213 -11.21 -25.67 -5.57
C SER A 213 -10.48 -24.84 -4.52
N VAL A 214 -11.10 -24.76 -3.34
CA VAL A 214 -10.48 -24.23 -2.11
C VAL A 214 -10.67 -25.29 -1.04
N ARG A 215 -9.56 -25.79 -0.47
CA ARG A 215 -9.55 -27.01 0.36
C ARG A 215 -10.17 -28.19 -0.40
N SER A 216 -11.18 -28.84 0.16
CA SER A 216 -11.93 -29.93 -0.48
C SER A 216 -13.16 -29.45 -1.27
N VAL A 217 -13.50 -28.17 -1.19
CA VAL A 217 -14.73 -27.60 -1.77
C VAL A 217 -14.46 -27.14 -3.21
N PRO A 218 -15.19 -27.67 -4.22
CA PRO A 218 -15.17 -27.13 -5.58
C PRO A 218 -15.71 -25.70 -5.60
N VAL A 219 -15.08 -24.81 -6.35
CA VAL A 219 -15.49 -23.42 -6.48
C VAL A 219 -15.70 -23.03 -7.93
N ALA A 220 -16.65 -22.12 -8.15
CA ALA A 220 -16.85 -21.42 -9.41
C ALA A 220 -16.32 -19.98 -9.27
N CYS A 221 -15.45 -19.58 -10.17
CA CYS A 221 -14.81 -18.27 -10.15
C CYS A 221 -15.27 -17.45 -11.36
N ALA A 222 -15.70 -16.21 -11.13
CA ALA A 222 -16.13 -15.30 -12.19
C ALA A 222 -15.69 -13.88 -11.88
N ALA A 223 -15.24 -13.14 -12.90
CA ALA A 223 -15.04 -11.70 -12.77
C ALA A 223 -16.40 -11.03 -12.52
N ALA A 224 -16.43 -10.02 -11.65
CA ALA A 224 -17.62 -9.25 -11.31
C ALA A 224 -17.27 -7.75 -11.28
N PRO A 225 -18.26 -6.86 -11.46
CA PRO A 225 -18.06 -5.43 -11.26
C PRO A 225 -17.62 -5.13 -9.82
N LEU A 226 -16.69 -4.20 -9.63
CA LEU A 226 -16.33 -3.63 -8.33
C LEU A 226 -17.55 -3.10 -7.58
N SER A 227 -18.62 -2.67 -8.25
CA SER A 227 -19.89 -2.29 -7.60
C SER A 227 -20.52 -3.42 -6.79
N ASP A 228 -20.23 -4.68 -7.13
CA ASP A 228 -20.73 -5.87 -6.42
C ASP A 228 -19.87 -6.25 -5.21
N LEU A 229 -18.79 -5.51 -4.95
CA LEU A 229 -17.90 -5.74 -3.82
C LEU A 229 -18.66 -5.59 -2.49
N ARG A 230 -18.66 -6.66 -1.71
CA ARG A 230 -19.26 -6.70 -0.37
C ARG A 230 -18.17 -6.57 0.67
N VAL A 231 -17.79 -5.34 0.97
CA VAL A 231 -16.85 -5.03 2.05
C VAL A 231 -17.53 -5.32 3.40
N PRO A 232 -17.02 -6.27 4.20
CA PRO A 232 -17.54 -6.49 5.55
C PRO A 232 -17.38 -5.21 6.36
N SER A 233 -18.37 -4.85 7.17
CA SER A 233 -18.18 -3.79 8.15
C SER A 233 -17.03 -4.18 9.07
N PRO A 234 -15.99 -3.32 9.24
CA PRO A 234 -14.88 -3.63 10.12
C PRO A 234 -15.41 -3.98 11.50
N ARG A 235 -14.99 -5.12 12.05
CA ARG A 235 -15.20 -5.39 13.48
C ARG A 235 -14.22 -4.52 14.25
N VAL A 236 -14.60 -3.27 14.46
CA VAL A 236 -13.83 -2.31 15.24
C VAL A 236 -14.44 -2.14 16.62
N ASP A 237 -13.61 -2.22 17.64
CA ASP A 237 -13.93 -1.80 19.00
C ASP A 237 -13.36 -0.40 19.19
N ALA A 238 -14.21 0.60 18.99
CA ALA A 238 -13.86 2.01 19.17
C ALA A 238 -14.21 2.44 20.60
N PHE A 239 -13.22 2.98 21.32
CA PHE A 239 -13.39 3.42 22.69
C PHE A 239 -12.47 4.60 23.01
N ASN A 240 -12.82 5.36 24.05
CA ASN A 240 -12.01 6.47 24.51
C ASN A 240 -11.20 6.06 25.75
N SER A 241 -9.94 6.47 25.80
CA SER A 241 -9.10 6.36 27.01
C SER A 241 -8.54 7.72 27.41
N VAL A 242 -8.27 7.90 28.70
CA VAL A 242 -7.60 9.11 29.22
C VAL A 242 -6.21 8.75 29.69
N GLU A 243 -5.20 9.12 28.92
CA GLU A 243 -3.80 8.84 29.20
C GLU A 243 -3.04 10.06 29.74
N ALA A 244 -2.08 9.81 30.62
CA ALA A 244 -1.22 10.87 31.16
C ALA A 244 -0.19 11.40 30.15
N SER A 245 0.06 10.67 29.07
CA SER A 245 1.06 11.00 28.06
C SER A 245 0.77 10.29 26.74
N MET A 246 1.08 10.91 25.61
CA MET A 246 1.03 10.30 24.26
C MET A 246 2.17 9.30 23.99
N ARG A 247 2.68 8.62 25.02
CA ARG A 247 3.74 7.62 24.86
C ARG A 247 3.16 6.30 24.36
N LEU A 248 3.92 5.61 23.51
CA LEU A 248 3.57 4.31 22.95
C LEU A 248 3.16 3.31 24.03
N ASP A 249 3.92 3.22 25.13
CA ASP A 249 3.61 2.30 26.22
C ASP A 249 2.26 2.61 26.90
N ALA A 250 1.91 3.89 27.06
CA ALA A 250 0.62 4.32 27.61
C ALA A 250 -0.52 3.98 26.66
N ILE A 251 -0.42 4.49 25.43
CA ILE A 251 -1.49 4.42 24.44
C ILE A 251 -1.74 2.96 24.01
N ALA A 252 -0.68 2.18 23.76
CA ALA A 252 -0.82 0.77 23.41
C ALA A 252 -1.36 -0.06 24.59
N SER A 253 -1.01 0.26 25.84
CA SER A 253 -1.53 -0.46 27.01
C SER A 253 -3.05 -0.32 27.13
N ALA A 254 -3.57 0.91 26.91
CA ALA A 254 -5.00 1.17 26.83
C ALA A 254 -5.63 0.48 25.62
N GLY A 255 -5.02 0.64 24.44
CA GLY A 255 -5.48 0.07 23.16
C GLY A 255 -5.67 -1.45 23.19
N PHE A 256 -4.69 -2.18 23.73
CA PHE A 256 -4.72 -3.64 23.78
C PHE A 256 -5.28 -4.22 25.09
N ARG A 257 -5.71 -3.35 26.02
CA ARG A 257 -6.21 -3.72 27.35
C ARG A 257 -5.21 -4.60 28.12
N MET A 258 -3.98 -4.11 28.27
CA MET A 258 -2.88 -4.81 28.95
C MET A 258 -2.18 -3.88 29.94
N SER A 259 -1.43 -4.43 30.91
CA SER A 259 -0.67 -3.58 31.83
C SER A 259 0.46 -2.84 31.09
N ARG A 260 0.78 -1.63 31.57
CA ARG A 260 1.84 -0.79 31.00
C ARG A 260 3.24 -1.42 31.11
N SER A 261 3.50 -2.18 32.18
CA SER A 261 4.73 -2.96 32.33
C SER A 261 4.88 -4.00 31.22
N LYS A 262 3.84 -4.84 31.05
CA LYS A 262 3.82 -5.87 30.01
C LYS A 262 3.91 -5.26 28.61
N MET A 263 3.26 -4.11 28.38
CA MET A 263 3.37 -3.40 27.11
C MET A 263 4.79 -2.88 26.86
N SER A 264 5.45 -2.35 27.87
CA SER A 264 6.84 -1.88 27.76
C SER A 264 7.80 -3.02 27.42
N ASP A 265 7.60 -4.20 28.00
CA ASP A 265 8.37 -5.41 27.68
C ASP A 265 8.15 -5.85 26.22
N LEU A 266 6.90 -5.81 25.75
CA LEU A 266 6.54 -6.15 24.37
C LEU A 266 7.08 -5.15 23.35
N VAL A 267 7.11 -3.86 23.69
CA VAL A 267 7.74 -2.83 22.86
C VAL A 267 9.24 -3.08 22.78
N THR A 268 9.88 -3.37 23.91
CA THR A 268 11.33 -3.60 23.99
C THR A 268 11.76 -4.88 23.28
N SER A 269 10.92 -5.92 23.29
CA SER A 269 11.16 -7.18 22.57
C SER A 269 10.86 -7.11 21.07
N GLY A 270 10.40 -5.95 20.56
CA GLY A 270 10.09 -5.75 19.15
C GLY A 270 8.74 -6.34 18.70
N ALA A 271 7.89 -6.78 19.64
CA ALA A 271 6.56 -7.32 19.31
C ALA A 271 5.54 -6.23 18.92
N VAL A 272 5.84 -4.96 19.23
CA VAL A 272 5.01 -3.79 18.90
C VAL A 272 5.66 -3.00 17.78
N ARG A 273 4.85 -2.61 16.78
CA ARG A 273 5.25 -1.75 15.67
C ARG A 273 4.36 -0.50 15.65
N VAL A 274 4.92 0.65 15.31
CA VAL A 274 4.16 1.89 15.05
C VAL A 274 4.34 2.24 13.60
N ASN A 275 3.24 2.42 12.85
CA ASN A 275 3.26 2.67 11.41
C ASN A 275 4.18 1.69 10.67
N TRP A 276 4.08 0.43 11.10
CA TRP A 276 4.81 -0.74 10.59
C TRP A 276 6.31 -0.75 10.81
N ARG A 277 6.83 0.20 11.59
CA ARG A 277 8.25 0.28 11.98
C ARG A 277 8.52 -0.45 13.29
N GLU A 278 9.56 -1.28 13.29
CA GLU A 278 10.08 -1.98 14.46
C GLU A 278 11.05 -1.09 15.28
N GLY A 279 11.49 -1.60 16.43
CA GLY A 279 12.54 -0.95 17.24
C GLY A 279 12.08 0.33 17.94
N CYS A 280 10.77 0.53 18.08
CA CYS A 280 10.21 1.63 18.84
C CYS A 280 10.59 1.50 20.33
N LYS A 281 10.80 2.62 21.01
CA LYS A 281 11.05 2.64 22.45
C LYS A 281 9.72 2.83 23.17
N PRO A 282 9.54 2.32 24.41
CA PRO A 282 8.33 2.57 25.20
C PRO A 282 7.97 4.06 25.33
N LYS A 283 8.99 4.93 25.29
CA LYS A 283 8.86 6.39 25.39
C LYS A 283 8.54 7.10 24.06
N THR A 284 8.51 6.39 22.93
CA THR A 284 8.18 6.98 21.62
C THR A 284 6.82 7.66 21.71
N VAL A 285 6.70 8.88 21.20
CA VAL A 285 5.43 9.61 21.18
C VAL A 285 4.65 9.20 19.94
N VAL A 286 3.35 8.91 20.10
CA VAL A 286 2.42 8.61 19.00
C VAL A 286 1.49 9.80 18.77
N ALA A 287 1.02 9.95 17.54
CA ALA A 287 0.13 11.02 17.10
C ALA A 287 -1.19 10.48 16.56
N THR A 288 -2.17 11.36 16.37
CA THR A 288 -3.40 11.04 15.63
C THR A 288 -3.07 10.50 14.24
N GLY A 289 -3.75 9.43 13.85
CA GLY A 289 -3.52 8.66 12.63
C GLY A 289 -2.48 7.55 12.78
N ASP A 290 -1.71 7.48 13.87
CA ASP A 290 -0.73 6.41 14.05
C ASP A 290 -1.42 5.06 14.27
N VAL A 291 -0.90 4.03 13.61
CA VAL A 291 -1.38 2.65 13.78
C VAL A 291 -0.35 1.82 14.52
N ILE A 292 -0.78 1.31 15.67
CA ILE A 292 0.01 0.46 16.57
C ILE A 292 -0.36 -1.00 16.29
N SER A 293 0.58 -1.78 15.78
CA SER A 293 0.44 -3.23 15.60
C SER A 293 1.07 -3.97 16.77
N LEU A 294 0.37 -4.96 17.32
CA LEU A 294 0.92 -5.91 18.28
C LEU A 294 0.84 -7.33 17.71
N ARG A 295 1.98 -8.01 17.63
CA ARG A 295 2.08 -9.37 17.08
C ARG A 295 1.12 -10.32 17.82
N GLY A 296 0.21 -10.93 17.06
CA GLY A 296 -0.77 -11.88 17.57
C GLY A 296 -1.98 -11.28 18.30
N LYS A 297 -2.11 -9.94 18.37
CA LYS A 297 -3.24 -9.26 19.04
C LYS A 297 -3.98 -8.22 18.20
N GLY A 298 -3.54 -7.98 16.98
CA GLY A 298 -4.19 -7.07 16.03
C GLY A 298 -3.58 -5.68 16.02
N ARG A 299 -4.40 -4.70 15.62
CA ARG A 299 -4.01 -3.31 15.38
C ARG A 299 -4.89 -2.37 16.19
N VAL A 300 -4.31 -1.26 16.64
CA VAL A 300 -5.02 -0.15 17.28
C VAL A 300 -4.61 1.13 16.55
N GLU A 301 -5.58 1.87 16.06
CA GLU A 301 -5.38 3.19 15.47
C GLU A 301 -5.68 4.29 16.50
N VAL A 302 -4.81 5.29 16.54
CA VAL A 302 -4.96 6.48 17.36
C VAL A 302 -5.81 7.48 16.59
N GLY A 303 -7.04 7.71 17.04
CA GLY A 303 -7.94 8.70 16.49
C GLY A 303 -7.67 10.10 17.03
N GLU A 304 -8.74 10.86 17.24
CA GLU A 304 -8.67 12.23 17.76
C GLU A 304 -8.09 12.26 19.18
N VAL A 305 -7.26 13.28 19.43
CA VAL A 305 -6.58 13.51 20.71
C VAL A 305 -6.95 14.90 21.22
N GLU A 306 -7.60 14.95 22.38
CA GLU A 306 -7.97 16.18 23.06
C GLU A 306 -7.24 16.32 24.40
N THR A 307 -6.97 17.55 24.82
CA THR A 307 -6.42 17.80 26.16
C THR A 307 -7.55 18.08 27.14
N THR A 308 -7.65 17.26 28.18
CA THR A 308 -8.61 17.43 29.26
C THR A 308 -8.30 18.66 30.12
N LYS A 309 -9.30 19.17 30.85
CA LYS A 309 -9.13 20.28 31.83
C LYS A 309 -8.05 20.04 32.89
N LYS A 310 -7.66 18.78 33.12
CA LYS A 310 -6.62 18.37 34.09
C LYS A 310 -5.25 18.11 33.43
N GLY A 311 -5.07 18.49 32.16
CA GLY A 311 -3.80 18.35 31.43
C GLY A 311 -3.46 16.93 30.96
N LYS A 312 -4.39 15.97 31.07
CA LYS A 312 -4.27 14.62 30.49
C LYS A 312 -4.80 14.59 29.06
N PHE A 313 -4.43 13.57 28.29
CA PHE A 313 -4.89 13.36 26.93
C PHE A 313 -6.11 12.43 26.91
N SER A 314 -7.25 12.92 26.41
CA SER A 314 -8.38 12.08 26.02
C SER A 314 -8.16 11.64 24.58
N VAL A 315 -8.08 10.33 24.36
CA VAL A 315 -7.69 9.76 23.08
C VAL A 315 -8.76 8.78 22.62
N GLN A 316 -9.24 8.95 21.40
CA GLN A 316 -10.06 7.96 20.72
C GLN A 316 -9.16 6.84 20.19
N LEU A 317 -9.49 5.59 20.50
CA LEU A 317 -8.76 4.42 20.04
C LEU A 317 -9.70 3.49 19.29
N THR A 318 -9.30 3.10 18.09
CA THR A 318 -10.04 2.15 17.27
C THR A 318 -9.25 0.86 17.19
N ARG A 319 -9.72 -0.19 17.87
CA ARG A 319 -9.09 -1.51 17.81
C ARG A 319 -9.72 -2.35 16.70
N TYR A 320 -8.89 -2.85 15.81
CA TYR A 320 -9.28 -3.80 14.77
C TYR A 320 -9.27 -5.23 15.36
N LEU A 321 -10.44 -5.89 15.37
CA LEU A 321 -10.66 -7.24 15.91
C LEU A 321 -10.60 -8.32 14.84
#